data_AF-A0A3N7DXD4-F1
#
_entry.id   AF-A0A3N7DXD4-F1
#
_cell.length_a   1.000
_cell.length_b   1.000
_cell.length_c   1.000
_cell.angle_alpha   90.00
_cell.angle_beta   90.00
_cell.angle_gamma   90.00
#
_symmetry.space_group_name_H-M   'P 1'
#
loop_
_entity.id
_entity.type
_entity.pdbx_description
1 polymer ?
#
loop_
_entity_poly.entity_id
_entity_poly.type
_entity_poly.pdbx_seq_one_letter_code
_entity_poly.pdbx_strand_id
1 'polypeptide(L)'
;MGAVLIVKPSLDQRISLIAFGLAQIAMDLEPGIRMLIGADGVLHGMTHTILGALIIAAAVVLMAPPIGLLILKRWNKEATYYKQKWLVQSGVMTRISVVTGALFGTLSHVALDSLIHQDIQPLFPFSRANPMLGLLSHDTVYLLCFLAVALGLIAWVIARWRSSRTLADRMPAHDPVSVSSGFWKTWTWDLRSTWFWMLLFAATPGVLYGASLFAILALVAALLLHVPRSRSRISNKGGSAKENLKRLSIAVLIPTVTLAYVFTVDKQIPKYAMPIVKAIESFRAEEGHYPPTLEALRPGYLVKVPSVRATVFQPQIRYRVTDGKPYLAIPSAYGDAFAAHEYDFSANAWVHYQ
;
A
#
# COMPACT_ATOMS: atom_id res chain seq x y z
N MET A 1 -5.33 4.02 -4.37
CA MET A 1 -5.55 5.11 -3.36
C MET A 1 -5.02 6.49 -3.78
N GLY A 2 -3.88 6.62 -4.46
CA GLY A 2 -3.30 7.94 -4.80
C GLY A 2 -4.25 8.89 -5.52
N ALA A 3 -5.04 8.38 -6.46
CA ALA A 3 -6.00 9.17 -7.23
C ALA A 3 -6.99 9.97 -6.35
N VAL A 4 -7.51 9.41 -5.26
CA VAL A 4 -8.50 10.13 -4.45
C VAL A 4 -7.87 11.19 -3.56
N LEU A 5 -6.66 10.95 -3.09
CA LEU A 5 -6.01 11.83 -2.12
C LEU A 5 -5.62 13.17 -2.72
N ILE A 6 -5.26 13.23 -4.02
CA ILE A 6 -4.95 14.50 -4.68
C ILE A 6 -6.19 15.38 -4.89
N VAL A 7 -7.37 14.78 -5.11
CA VAL A 7 -8.63 15.54 -5.33
C VAL A 7 -9.39 15.81 -4.03
N LYS A 8 -9.17 15.02 -2.99
CA LYS A 8 -9.89 15.12 -1.70
C LYS A 8 -9.83 16.51 -1.04
N PRO A 9 -8.70 17.24 -1.04
CA PRO A 9 -8.65 18.59 -0.46
C PRO A 9 -9.63 19.56 -1.14
N SER A 10 -9.83 19.42 -2.45
CA SER A 10 -10.67 20.31 -3.25
C SER A 10 -12.15 19.90 -3.25
N LEU A 11 -12.42 18.59 -3.27
CA LEU A 11 -13.79 18.06 -3.29
C LEU A 11 -14.42 17.96 -1.89
N ASP A 12 -13.60 17.99 -0.83
CA ASP A 12 -13.98 17.90 0.59
C ASP A 12 -15.14 16.91 0.86
N GLN A 13 -16.33 17.39 1.23
CA GLN A 13 -17.50 16.55 1.56
C GLN A 13 -18.21 15.97 0.33
N ARG A 14 -17.80 16.31 -0.89
CA ARG A 14 -18.38 15.80 -2.14
C ARG A 14 -17.75 14.50 -2.62
N ILE A 15 -16.73 13.99 -1.92
CA ILE A 15 -16.14 12.68 -2.23
C ILE A 15 -15.88 11.89 -0.95
N SER A 16 -16.44 10.68 -0.88
CA SER A 16 -16.27 9.77 0.24
C SER A 16 -15.03 8.90 0.04
N LEU A 17 -14.01 9.10 0.90
CA LEU A 17 -12.82 8.23 0.95
C LEU A 17 -13.18 6.78 1.31
N ILE A 18 -14.23 6.57 2.10
CA ILE A 18 -14.68 5.23 2.48
C ILE A 18 -15.30 4.53 1.27
N ALA A 19 -16.18 5.20 0.52
CA ALA A 19 -16.77 4.63 -0.69
C ALA A 19 -15.69 4.36 -1.76
N PHE A 20 -14.76 5.30 -1.95
CA PHE A 20 -13.60 5.07 -2.81
C PHE A 20 -12.78 3.86 -2.36
N GLY A 21 -12.51 3.74 -1.06
CA GLY A 21 -11.73 2.63 -0.51
C GLY A 21 -12.40 1.27 -0.71
N LEU A 22 -13.71 1.19 -0.46
CA LEU A 22 -14.52 0.01 -0.74
C LEU A 22 -14.52 -0.34 -2.23
N ALA A 23 -14.55 0.66 -3.12
CA ALA A 23 -14.44 0.44 -4.55
C ALA A 23 -13.08 -0.18 -4.93
N GLN A 24 -11.96 0.28 -4.37
CA GLN A 24 -10.65 -0.35 -4.64
C GLN A 24 -10.66 -1.83 -4.24
N ILE A 25 -11.11 -2.12 -3.01
CA ILE A 25 -11.21 -3.49 -2.52
C ILE A 25 -12.09 -4.34 -3.44
N ALA A 26 -13.25 -3.82 -3.85
CA ALA A 26 -14.19 -4.55 -4.69
C ALA A 26 -13.65 -4.83 -6.10
N MET A 27 -12.87 -3.91 -6.68
CA MET A 27 -12.19 -4.14 -7.96
C MET A 27 -11.15 -5.26 -7.84
N ASP A 28 -10.31 -5.21 -6.80
CA ASP A 28 -9.23 -6.18 -6.55
C ASP A 28 -9.70 -7.61 -6.20
N LEU A 29 -11.00 -7.82 -5.92
CA LEU A 29 -11.53 -9.15 -5.60
C LEU A 29 -11.37 -10.13 -6.77
N GLU A 30 -11.64 -9.70 -8.01
CA GLU A 30 -11.52 -10.58 -9.19
C GLU A 30 -10.06 -11.07 -9.39
N PRO A 31 -9.06 -10.19 -9.60
CA PRO A 31 -7.68 -10.62 -9.79
C PRO A 31 -7.15 -11.35 -8.55
N GLY A 32 -7.51 -10.90 -7.34
CA GLY A 32 -7.11 -11.57 -6.09
C GLY A 32 -7.61 -13.01 -5.99
N ILE A 33 -8.87 -13.27 -6.33
CA ILE A 33 -9.42 -14.64 -6.35
C ILE A 33 -8.73 -15.49 -7.43
N ARG A 34 -8.51 -14.93 -8.62
CA ARG A 34 -7.84 -15.64 -9.72
C ARG A 34 -6.40 -16.03 -9.38
N MET A 35 -5.67 -15.16 -8.69
CA MET A 35 -4.34 -15.48 -8.17
C MET A 35 -4.40 -16.61 -7.13
N LEU A 36 -5.39 -16.60 -6.22
CA LEU A 36 -5.52 -17.61 -5.17
C LEU A 36 -5.82 -19.01 -5.72
N ILE A 37 -6.58 -19.11 -6.80
CA ILE A 37 -6.90 -20.39 -7.44
C ILE A 37 -5.86 -20.82 -8.49
N GLY A 38 -4.80 -20.04 -8.69
CA GLY A 38 -3.76 -20.32 -9.68
C GLY A 38 -4.28 -20.27 -11.12
N ALA A 39 -5.20 -19.35 -11.42
CA ALA A 39 -5.70 -19.18 -12.78
C ALA A 39 -4.61 -18.61 -13.69
N ASP A 40 -4.25 -19.34 -14.74
CA ASP A 40 -3.27 -18.90 -15.74
C ASP A 40 -3.93 -17.98 -16.80
N GLY A 41 -3.18 -16.98 -17.26
CA GLY A 41 -3.53 -16.14 -18.41
C GLY A 41 -4.19 -14.80 -18.06
N VAL A 42 -5.49 -14.81 -17.73
CA VAL A 42 -6.26 -13.57 -17.54
C VAL A 42 -6.56 -13.37 -16.05
N LEU A 43 -6.01 -12.32 -15.44
CA LEU A 43 -6.30 -11.91 -14.07
C LEU A 43 -7.43 -10.89 -14.02
N HIS A 44 -7.47 -9.96 -14.98
CA HIS A 44 -8.43 -8.87 -15.04
C HIS A 44 -9.51 -9.18 -16.09
N GLY A 45 -10.66 -9.67 -15.64
CA GLY A 45 -11.75 -10.08 -16.50
C GLY A 45 -12.84 -9.02 -16.62
N MET A 46 -14.08 -9.44 -16.36
CA MET A 46 -15.25 -8.63 -16.65
C MET A 46 -15.38 -7.41 -15.74
N THR A 47 -14.86 -7.48 -14.50
CA THR A 47 -14.98 -6.35 -13.56
C THR A 47 -14.09 -5.19 -13.94
N HIS A 48 -13.02 -5.43 -14.71
CA HIS A 48 -12.05 -4.44 -15.18
C HIS A 48 -12.39 -3.86 -16.58
N THR A 49 -13.66 -3.97 -16.97
CA THR A 49 -14.24 -3.23 -18.09
C THR A 49 -14.91 -1.95 -17.58
N ILE A 50 -15.11 -0.92 -18.41
CA ILE A 50 -15.85 0.28 -17.97
C ILE A 50 -17.27 -0.09 -17.51
N LEU A 51 -17.95 -1.00 -18.22
CA LEU A 51 -19.28 -1.47 -17.84
C LEU A 51 -19.24 -2.23 -16.51
N GLY A 52 -18.28 -3.13 -16.33
CA GLY A 52 -18.06 -3.86 -15.08
C GLY A 52 -17.78 -2.92 -13.91
N ALA A 53 -16.92 -1.93 -14.10
CA ALA A 53 -16.60 -0.90 -13.12
C ALA A 53 -17.81 -0.06 -12.72
N LEU A 54 -18.75 0.21 -13.63
CA LEU A 54 -20.01 0.89 -13.32
C LEU A 54 -20.95 0.01 -12.48
N ILE A 55 -21.02 -1.30 -12.76
CA ILE A 55 -21.78 -2.26 -11.96
C ILE A 55 -21.20 -2.36 -10.54
N ILE A 56 -19.87 -2.48 -10.43
CA ILE A 56 -19.19 -2.49 -9.12
C ILE A 56 -19.43 -1.16 -8.38
N ALA A 57 -19.38 -0.01 -9.08
CA ALA A 57 -19.68 1.27 -8.46
C ALA A 57 -21.10 1.32 -7.90
N ALA A 58 -22.10 0.79 -8.64
CA ALA A 58 -23.47 0.71 -8.16
C ALA A 58 -23.59 -0.16 -6.89
N ALA A 59 -22.92 -1.32 -6.86
CA ALA A 59 -22.87 -2.17 -5.67
C ALA A 59 -22.24 -1.45 -4.47
N VAL A 60 -21.12 -0.75 -4.68
CA VAL A 60 -20.45 0.04 -3.64
C VAL A 60 -21.34 1.18 -3.15
N VAL A 61 -22.10 1.84 -4.01
CA VAL A 61 -23.05 2.90 -3.61
C VAL A 61 -24.10 2.37 -2.62
N LEU A 62 -24.55 1.14 -2.80
CA LEU A 62 -25.51 0.48 -1.90
C LEU A 62 -24.86 0.04 -0.59
N MET A 63 -23.63 -0.49 -0.63
CA MET A 63 -22.95 -1.07 0.54
C MET A 63 -22.19 -0.05 1.40
N ALA A 64 -21.72 1.05 0.82
CA ALA A 64 -20.86 2.00 1.51
C ALA A 64 -21.51 2.76 2.68
N PRO A 65 -22.79 3.18 2.63
CA PRO A 65 -23.40 3.91 3.74
C PRO A 65 -23.41 3.17 5.09
N PRO A 66 -23.91 1.93 5.22
CA PRO A 66 -23.92 1.25 6.53
C PRO A 66 -22.51 1.02 7.08
N ILE A 67 -21.56 0.60 6.23
CA ILE A 67 -20.16 0.38 6.62
C ILE A 67 -19.51 1.71 7.02
N GLY A 68 -19.68 2.73 6.20
CA GLY A 68 -19.02 4.01 6.41
C GLY A 68 -19.56 4.79 7.60
N LEU A 69 -20.85 4.73 7.88
CA LEU A 69 -21.42 5.33 9.09
C LEU A 69 -20.91 4.65 10.37
N LEU A 70 -20.72 3.33 10.37
CA LEU A 70 -20.10 2.61 11.49
C LEU A 70 -18.65 3.06 11.70
N ILE A 71 -17.86 3.13 10.63
CA ILE A 71 -16.46 3.60 10.66
C ILE A 71 -16.40 5.05 11.15
N LEU A 72 -17.23 5.94 10.61
CA LEU A 72 -17.28 7.37 10.98
C LEU A 72 -17.69 7.57 12.43
N LYS A 73 -18.72 6.85 12.90
CA LYS A 73 -19.16 6.90 14.30
C LYS A 73 -18.03 6.50 15.23
N ARG A 74 -17.32 5.40 14.91
CA ARG A 74 -16.18 4.94 15.69
C ARG A 74 -15.03 5.95 15.65
N TRP A 75 -14.65 6.42 14.47
CA TRP A 75 -13.61 7.43 14.28
C TRP A 75 -13.89 8.69 15.09
N ASN A 76 -15.11 9.25 14.98
CA ASN A 76 -15.49 10.48 15.68
C ASN A 76 -15.50 10.32 17.20
N LYS A 77 -15.95 9.16 17.73
CA LYS A 77 -15.86 8.86 19.16
C LYS A 77 -14.42 8.92 19.64
N GLU A 78 -13.50 8.34 18.88
CA GLU A 78 -12.09 8.27 19.24
C GLU A 78 -11.39 9.64 19.06
N ALA A 79 -11.62 10.33 17.95
CA ALA A 79 -11.09 11.67 17.72
C ALA A 79 -11.52 12.65 18.83
N THR A 80 -12.77 12.57 19.26
CA THR A 80 -13.30 13.36 20.39
C THR A 80 -12.63 12.96 21.70
N TYR A 81 -12.55 11.66 22.00
CA TYR A 81 -11.90 11.14 23.22
C TYR A 81 -10.45 11.64 23.37
N TYR A 82 -9.68 11.65 22.27
CA TYR A 82 -8.30 12.12 22.26
C TYR A 82 -8.13 13.64 22.10
N LYS A 83 -9.21 14.41 22.22
CA LYS A 83 -9.23 15.87 22.05
C LYS A 83 -8.68 16.32 20.69
N GLN A 84 -8.76 15.47 19.67
CA GLN A 84 -8.37 15.77 18.28
C GLN A 84 -9.58 16.31 17.51
N LYS A 85 -10.18 17.41 17.99
CA LYS A 85 -11.40 17.99 17.38
C LYS A 85 -11.23 18.29 15.88
N TRP A 86 -10.02 18.64 15.47
CA TRP A 86 -9.67 18.89 14.07
C TRP A 86 -9.80 17.66 13.15
N LEU A 87 -9.83 16.44 13.68
CA LEU A 87 -10.00 15.20 12.92
C LEU A 87 -11.45 14.70 12.85
N VAL A 88 -12.35 15.24 13.68
CA VAL A 88 -13.77 14.87 13.69
C VAL A 88 -14.39 15.19 12.33
N GLN A 89 -15.10 14.22 11.74
CA GLN A 89 -15.78 14.34 10.44
C GLN A 89 -17.29 14.54 10.64
N SER A 90 -17.99 15.02 9.59
CA SER A 90 -19.45 14.99 9.60
C SER A 90 -19.93 13.54 9.71
N GLY A 91 -20.88 13.27 10.61
CA GLY A 91 -21.46 11.94 10.81
C GLY A 91 -22.45 11.52 9.71
N VAL A 92 -22.34 12.11 8.52
CA VAL A 92 -23.29 11.96 7.41
C VAL A 92 -22.52 11.66 6.14
N MET A 93 -22.97 10.67 5.39
CA MET A 93 -22.48 10.36 4.04
C MET A 93 -23.55 10.76 3.04
N THR A 94 -23.34 11.90 2.36
CA THR A 94 -24.31 12.38 1.36
C THR A 94 -24.31 11.44 0.15
N ARG A 95 -25.45 11.29 -0.52
CA ARG A 95 -25.56 10.47 -1.75
C ARG A 95 -24.52 10.87 -2.79
N ILE A 96 -24.32 12.18 -2.99
CA ILE A 96 -23.31 12.72 -3.91
C ILE A 96 -21.92 12.23 -3.51
N SER A 97 -21.52 12.34 -2.24
CA SER A 97 -20.20 11.91 -1.79
C SER A 97 -19.94 10.42 -2.02
N VAL A 98 -20.96 9.59 -1.85
CA VAL A 98 -20.88 8.13 -2.02
C VAL A 98 -20.79 7.79 -3.51
N VAL A 99 -21.66 8.35 -4.34
CA VAL A 99 -21.67 8.13 -5.79
C VAL A 99 -20.35 8.60 -6.41
N THR A 100 -19.91 9.83 -6.10
CA THR A 100 -18.64 10.34 -6.61
C THR A 100 -17.46 9.52 -6.11
N GLY A 101 -17.45 9.09 -4.84
CA GLY A 101 -16.39 8.22 -4.31
C GLY A 101 -16.34 6.85 -4.99
N ALA A 102 -17.49 6.22 -5.22
CA ALA A 102 -17.58 4.92 -5.86
C ALA A 102 -17.18 4.98 -7.35
N LEU A 103 -17.76 5.92 -8.12
CA LEU A 103 -17.45 6.08 -9.55
C LEU A 103 -15.99 6.48 -9.75
N PHE A 104 -15.49 7.46 -9.00
CA PHE A 104 -14.08 7.83 -9.10
C PHE A 104 -13.19 6.67 -8.67
N GLY A 105 -13.59 5.88 -7.69
CA GLY A 105 -12.93 4.65 -7.27
C GLY A 105 -12.75 3.65 -8.41
N THR A 106 -13.85 3.17 -8.97
CA THR A 106 -13.79 2.10 -9.97
C THR A 106 -13.21 2.57 -11.30
N LEU A 107 -13.57 3.78 -11.77
CA LEU A 107 -13.09 4.29 -13.04
C LEU A 107 -11.60 4.65 -13.01
N SER A 108 -11.12 5.25 -11.91
CA SER A 108 -9.68 5.52 -11.79
C SER A 108 -8.86 4.24 -11.65
N HIS A 109 -9.42 3.19 -11.04
CA HIS A 109 -8.79 1.88 -10.93
C HIS A 109 -8.61 1.25 -12.32
N VAL A 110 -9.70 1.12 -13.09
CA VAL A 110 -9.62 0.62 -14.48
C VAL A 110 -8.66 1.45 -15.33
N ALA A 111 -8.68 2.78 -15.21
CA ALA A 111 -7.79 3.65 -15.98
C ALA A 111 -6.31 3.44 -15.63
N LEU A 112 -5.98 3.28 -14.34
CA LEU A 112 -4.60 3.04 -13.89
C LEU A 112 -4.13 1.65 -14.31
N ASP A 113 -4.95 0.62 -14.11
CA ASP A 113 -4.57 -0.73 -14.47
C ASP A 113 -4.46 -0.88 -16.00
N SER A 114 -5.28 -0.17 -16.77
CA SER A 114 -5.17 -0.14 -18.23
C SER A 114 -3.81 0.39 -18.73
N LEU A 115 -3.08 1.17 -17.93
CA LEU A 115 -1.72 1.60 -18.29
C LEU A 115 -0.69 0.48 -18.09
N ILE A 116 -0.94 -0.40 -17.11
CA ILE A 116 0.04 -1.36 -16.56
C ILE A 116 -0.18 -2.77 -17.12
N HIS A 117 -1.43 -3.25 -17.13
CA HIS A 117 -1.76 -4.65 -17.33
C HIS A 117 -2.21 -4.96 -18.76
N GLN A 118 -1.54 -5.94 -19.37
CA GLN A 118 -1.78 -6.33 -20.76
C GLN A 118 -3.11 -7.07 -20.98
N ASP A 119 -3.64 -7.70 -19.94
CA ASP A 119 -4.87 -8.51 -20.01
C ASP A 119 -6.16 -7.69 -19.85
N ILE A 120 -6.06 -6.39 -19.57
CA ILE A 120 -7.21 -5.51 -19.41
C ILE A 120 -7.80 -5.09 -20.75
N GLN A 121 -9.13 -5.16 -20.84
CA GLN A 121 -9.91 -4.79 -22.03
C GLN A 121 -11.00 -3.78 -21.65
N PRO A 122 -10.67 -2.48 -21.51
CA PRO A 122 -11.55 -1.52 -20.85
C PRO A 122 -12.87 -1.30 -21.61
N LEU A 123 -12.87 -1.49 -22.94
CA LEU A 123 -14.02 -1.26 -23.82
C LEU A 123 -14.81 -2.54 -24.16
N PHE A 124 -14.51 -3.67 -23.53
CA PHE A 124 -15.25 -4.92 -23.77
C PHE A 124 -16.73 -4.76 -23.35
N PRO A 125 -17.72 -5.30 -24.11
CA PRO A 125 -17.60 -6.20 -25.27
C PRO A 125 -17.46 -5.51 -26.63
N PHE A 126 -17.42 -4.18 -26.69
CA PHE A 126 -17.36 -3.43 -27.95
C PHE A 126 -15.98 -3.50 -28.61
N SER A 127 -14.91 -3.56 -27.81
CA SER A 127 -13.55 -3.74 -28.30
C SER A 127 -12.70 -4.48 -27.27
N ARG A 128 -11.76 -5.31 -27.77
CA ARG A 128 -10.73 -5.97 -26.96
C ARG A 128 -9.45 -5.13 -26.85
N ALA A 129 -9.38 -3.99 -27.53
CA ALA A 129 -8.20 -3.14 -27.52
C ALA A 129 -8.08 -2.37 -26.19
N ASN A 130 -6.84 -2.24 -25.72
CA ASN A 130 -6.47 -1.34 -24.64
C ASN A 130 -5.58 -0.22 -25.20
N PRO A 131 -6.15 0.95 -25.54
CA PRO A 131 -5.38 2.04 -26.12
C PRO A 131 -4.44 2.72 -25.10
N MET A 132 -4.59 2.44 -23.81
CA MET A 132 -3.77 3.04 -22.75
C MET A 132 -2.53 2.23 -22.42
N LEU A 133 -2.47 0.97 -22.87
CA LEU A 133 -1.40 0.05 -22.51
C LEU A 133 -0.02 0.62 -22.92
N GLY A 134 0.88 0.76 -21.95
CA GLY A 134 2.24 1.21 -22.20
C GLY A 134 2.40 2.70 -22.52
N LEU A 135 1.36 3.53 -22.37
CA LEU A 135 1.49 4.99 -22.48
C LEU A 135 2.42 5.57 -21.40
N LEU A 136 2.47 4.92 -20.24
CA LEU A 136 3.39 5.21 -19.15
C LEU A 136 4.07 3.92 -18.70
N SER A 137 5.34 4.02 -18.30
CA SER A 137 6.02 2.90 -17.63
C SER A 137 5.39 2.59 -16.27
N HIS A 138 5.55 1.35 -15.79
CA HIS A 138 5.03 0.91 -14.50
C HIS A 138 5.53 1.84 -13.36
N ASP A 139 6.84 2.08 -13.33
CA ASP A 139 7.53 2.94 -12.35
C ASP A 139 6.95 4.37 -12.36
N THR A 140 6.60 4.88 -13.55
CA THR A 140 6.00 6.22 -13.68
C THR A 140 4.60 6.26 -13.08
N VAL A 141 3.78 5.24 -13.32
CA VAL A 141 2.44 5.16 -12.72
C VAL A 141 2.53 5.08 -11.19
N TYR A 142 3.46 4.28 -10.66
CA TYR A 142 3.68 4.18 -9.21
C TYR A 142 4.19 5.48 -8.60
N LEU A 143 5.15 6.15 -9.24
CA LEU A 143 5.66 7.44 -8.79
C LEU A 143 4.53 8.49 -8.76
N LEU A 144 3.72 8.57 -9.81
CA LEU A 144 2.58 9.50 -9.86
C LEU A 144 1.57 9.20 -8.76
N CYS A 145 1.27 7.91 -8.51
CA CYS A 145 0.40 7.51 -7.41
C CYS A 145 0.97 7.89 -6.05
N PHE A 146 2.27 7.65 -5.82
CA PHE A 146 2.96 8.02 -4.60
C PHE A 146 2.95 9.54 -4.36
N LEU A 147 3.29 10.33 -5.38
CA LEU A 147 3.25 11.79 -5.32
C LEU A 147 1.83 12.30 -5.07
N ALA A 148 0.82 11.70 -5.69
CA ALA A 148 -0.58 12.05 -5.46
C ALA A 148 -1.03 11.79 -4.00
N VAL A 149 -0.59 10.67 -3.41
CA VAL A 149 -0.79 10.40 -1.97
C VAL A 149 -0.11 11.47 -1.12
N ALA A 150 1.18 11.72 -1.36
CA ALA A 150 2.00 12.62 -0.55
C ALA A 150 1.48 14.07 -0.60
N LEU A 151 1.31 14.62 -1.81
CA LEU A 151 0.82 15.99 -2.02
C LEU A 151 -0.62 16.14 -1.53
N GLY A 152 -1.48 15.16 -1.82
CA GLY A 152 -2.87 15.14 -1.39
C GLY A 152 -3.03 15.14 0.12
N LEU A 153 -2.24 14.31 0.82
CA LEU A 153 -2.24 14.26 2.29
C LEU A 153 -1.73 15.57 2.89
N ILE A 154 -0.63 16.14 2.37
CA ILE A 154 -0.10 17.43 2.83
C ILE A 154 -1.15 18.52 2.67
N ALA A 155 -1.76 18.63 1.49
CA ALA A 155 -2.80 19.61 1.21
C ALA A 155 -4.03 19.42 2.11
N TRP A 156 -4.48 18.19 2.33
CA TRP A 156 -5.60 17.88 3.21
C TRP A 156 -5.31 18.26 4.67
N VAL A 157 -4.11 17.93 5.17
CA VAL A 157 -3.68 18.31 6.53
C VAL A 157 -3.64 19.83 6.68
N ILE A 158 -3.06 20.56 5.71
CA ILE A 158 -3.01 22.03 5.73
C ILE A 158 -4.42 22.62 5.74
N ALA A 159 -5.30 22.16 4.84
CA ALA A 159 -6.67 22.62 4.75
C ALA A 159 -7.42 22.40 6.08
N ARG A 160 -7.32 21.18 6.63
CA ARG A 160 -8.01 20.83 7.88
C ARG A 160 -7.46 21.58 9.07
N TRP A 161 -6.14 21.77 9.13
CA TRP A 161 -5.49 22.52 10.19
C TRP A 161 -5.93 23.99 10.18
N ARG A 162 -6.07 24.61 8.99
CA ARG A 162 -6.62 25.97 8.85
C ARG A 162 -8.08 26.06 9.31
N SER A 163 -8.95 25.15 8.89
CA SER A 163 -10.37 25.14 9.28
C SER A 163 -10.61 24.93 10.78
N SER A 164 -9.67 24.29 11.47
CA SER A 164 -9.79 23.98 12.89
C SER A 164 -9.43 25.16 13.79
N ARG A 165 -8.63 26.11 13.29
CA ARG A 165 -8.37 27.38 13.97
C ARG A 165 -9.63 28.24 14.05
N THR A 166 -10.42 28.27 12.98
CA THR A 166 -11.68 29.04 12.91
C THR A 166 -12.82 28.46 13.77
N LEU A 167 -12.83 27.16 14.04
CA LEU A 167 -13.83 26.52 14.92
C LEU A 167 -13.46 26.58 16.41
N ALA A 168 -12.17 26.56 16.75
CA ALA A 168 -11.71 26.60 18.13
C ALA A 168 -12.08 27.94 18.83
N ASP A 169 -12.16 29.03 18.07
CA ASP A 169 -12.55 30.36 18.58
C ASP A 169 -14.06 30.51 18.83
N ARG A 170 -14.90 29.57 18.39
CA ARG A 170 -16.38 29.72 18.38
C ARG A 170 -17.15 28.75 19.29
N MET A 171 -16.49 27.82 19.98
CA MET A 171 -17.18 26.81 20.79
C MET A 171 -17.01 27.07 22.29
N PRO A 172 -18.11 27.12 23.09
CA PRO A 172 -18.01 27.16 24.54
C PRO A 172 -17.38 25.88 25.10
N ALA A 173 -16.72 26.02 26.26
CA ALA A 173 -16.13 24.91 26.98
C ALA A 173 -17.23 23.91 27.40
N HIS A 174 -17.29 22.76 26.74
CA HIS A 174 -18.21 21.69 27.15
C HIS A 174 -17.60 20.82 28.24
N ASP A 175 -18.45 20.48 29.22
CA ASP A 175 -18.19 19.55 30.30
C ASP A 175 -17.71 18.17 29.82
N PRO A 176 -16.90 17.47 30.64
CA PRO A 176 -16.36 16.17 30.28
C PRO A 176 -17.48 15.12 30.29
N VAL A 177 -18.01 14.83 29.10
CA VAL A 177 -18.80 13.62 28.88
C VAL A 177 -17.99 12.43 29.40
N SER A 178 -18.61 11.61 30.26
CA SER A 178 -18.05 10.37 30.78
C SER A 178 -17.86 9.36 29.64
N VAL A 179 -16.76 9.49 28.91
CA VAL A 179 -16.47 8.63 27.76
C VAL A 179 -16.06 7.25 28.27
N SER A 180 -16.97 6.28 28.10
CA SER A 180 -16.66 4.85 28.22
C SER A 180 -15.39 4.52 27.44
N SER A 181 -14.51 3.73 28.05
CA SER A 181 -13.16 3.40 27.55
C SER A 181 -13.12 3.26 26.03
N GLY A 182 -12.50 4.24 25.35
CA GLY A 182 -12.24 4.16 23.92
C GLY A 182 -11.45 2.89 23.61
N PHE A 183 -11.68 2.30 22.44
CA PHE A 183 -11.02 1.04 22.07
C PHE A 183 -9.52 1.22 21.83
N TRP A 184 -9.10 2.43 21.45
CA TRP A 184 -7.69 2.77 21.38
C TRP A 184 -7.05 3.03 22.76
N LYS A 185 -7.81 2.99 23.87
CA LYS A 185 -7.24 3.01 25.23
C LYS A 185 -6.31 1.81 25.45
N THR A 186 -6.52 0.71 24.73
CA THR A 186 -5.58 -0.41 24.69
C THR A 186 -4.41 -0.14 23.74
N TRP A 187 -4.64 0.55 22.61
CA TRP A 187 -3.67 0.72 21.52
C TRP A 187 -2.57 1.75 21.78
N THR A 188 -2.88 2.88 22.43
CA THR A 188 -1.97 4.05 22.49
C THR A 188 -1.48 4.44 23.88
N TRP A 189 -1.97 3.78 24.93
CA TRP A 189 -1.83 4.29 26.30
C TRP A 189 -0.74 3.64 27.15
N ASP A 190 -0.28 2.44 26.80
CA ASP A 190 0.92 1.85 27.40
C ASP A 190 2.06 1.84 26.37
N LEU A 191 3.25 2.22 26.81
CA LEU A 191 4.50 2.06 26.08
C LEU A 191 4.63 0.63 25.54
N ARG A 192 4.19 -0.37 26.32
CA ARG A 192 4.15 -1.80 25.92
C ARG A 192 3.28 -2.05 24.70
N SER A 193 2.12 -1.40 24.63
CA SER A 193 1.25 -1.51 23.45
C SER A 193 1.87 -0.85 22.23
N THR A 194 2.49 0.34 22.40
CA THR A 194 3.17 1.01 21.29
C THR A 194 4.29 0.13 20.72
N TRP A 195 5.08 -0.50 21.59
CA TRP A 195 6.06 -1.52 21.18
C TRP A 195 5.41 -2.68 20.43
N PHE A 196 4.38 -3.31 21.03
CA PHE A 196 3.69 -4.45 20.43
C PHE A 196 3.20 -4.15 19.01
N TRP A 197 2.53 -3.01 18.79
CA TRP A 197 1.98 -2.68 17.48
C TRP A 197 3.04 -2.24 16.47
N MET A 198 4.08 -1.51 16.89
CA MET A 198 5.17 -1.17 15.98
C MET A 198 5.97 -2.42 15.58
N LEU A 199 6.16 -3.36 16.50
CA LEU A 199 6.76 -4.65 16.17
C LEU A 199 5.84 -5.45 15.23
N LEU A 200 4.56 -5.61 15.58
CA LEU A 200 3.62 -6.42 14.81
C LEU A 200 3.36 -5.87 13.40
N PHE A 201 3.20 -4.55 13.25
CA PHE A 201 2.83 -3.97 11.97
C PHE A 201 3.99 -3.37 11.19
N ALA A 202 5.07 -2.90 11.81
CA ALA A 202 6.23 -2.41 11.05
C ALA A 202 7.30 -3.49 10.93
N ALA A 203 7.85 -3.96 12.06
CA ALA A 203 9.01 -4.85 12.05
C ALA A 203 8.70 -6.25 11.50
N THR A 204 7.61 -6.90 11.96
CA THR A 204 7.27 -8.27 11.58
C THR A 204 7.08 -8.41 10.06
N PRO A 205 6.31 -7.55 9.36
CA PRO A 205 6.19 -7.66 7.91
C PRO A 205 7.52 -7.41 7.17
N GLY A 206 8.34 -6.48 7.68
CA GLY A 206 9.67 -6.19 7.13
C GLY A 206 10.67 -7.34 7.30
N VAL A 207 10.63 -8.07 8.42
CA VAL A 207 11.54 -9.20 8.67
C VAL A 207 11.04 -10.49 8.02
N LEU A 208 9.74 -10.77 8.09
CA LEU A 208 9.17 -12.00 7.56
C LEU A 208 9.11 -11.99 6.03
N TYR A 209 8.61 -10.91 5.45
CA TYR A 209 8.30 -10.82 4.02
C TYR A 209 9.20 -9.81 3.29
N GLY A 210 9.89 -8.93 4.02
CA GLY A 210 10.64 -7.84 3.41
C GLY A 210 9.77 -6.67 2.95
N ALA A 211 8.54 -6.55 3.45
CA ALA A 211 7.59 -5.53 3.03
C ALA A 211 7.90 -4.17 3.70
N SER A 212 8.27 -3.16 2.90
CA SER A 212 8.55 -1.79 3.36
C SER A 212 7.29 -0.94 3.59
N LEU A 213 6.18 -1.26 2.91
CA LEU A 213 4.94 -0.48 2.92
C LEU A 213 4.40 -0.23 4.32
N PHE A 214 4.38 -1.26 5.17
CA PHE A 214 3.80 -1.12 6.50
C PHE A 214 4.63 -0.22 7.42
N ALA A 215 5.96 -0.21 7.27
CA ALA A 215 6.83 0.71 7.98
C ALA A 215 6.57 2.18 7.53
N ILE A 216 6.40 2.41 6.23
CA ILE A 216 6.06 3.73 5.70
C ILE A 216 4.70 4.21 6.26
N LEU A 217 3.68 3.36 6.26
CA LEU A 217 2.37 3.68 6.82
C LEU A 217 2.43 3.99 8.33
N ALA A 218 3.26 3.25 9.08
CA ALA A 218 3.48 3.51 10.49
C ALA A 218 4.13 4.88 10.75
N LEU A 219 5.10 5.30 9.92
CA LEU A 219 5.71 6.63 9.99
C LEU A 219 4.68 7.74 9.74
N VAL A 220 3.86 7.59 8.70
CA VAL A 220 2.80 8.56 8.38
C VAL A 220 1.79 8.66 9.54
N ALA A 221 1.36 7.52 10.08
CA ALA A 221 0.47 7.49 11.24
C ALA A 221 1.10 8.15 12.48
N ALA A 222 2.39 7.92 12.74
CA ALA A 222 3.11 8.55 13.84
C ALA A 222 3.08 10.07 13.72
N LEU A 223 3.37 10.61 12.53
CA LEU A 223 3.32 12.05 12.24
C LEU A 223 1.92 12.63 12.45
N LEU A 224 0.88 12.03 11.85
CA LEU A 224 -0.49 12.52 11.94
C LEU A 224 -1.05 12.52 13.37
N LEU A 225 -0.72 11.51 14.16
CA LEU A 225 -1.27 11.32 15.50
C LEU A 225 -0.50 12.04 16.61
N HIS A 226 0.78 12.37 16.41
CA HIS A 226 1.64 12.93 17.48
C HIS A 226 2.00 14.41 17.30
N VAL A 227 2.09 14.92 16.06
CA VAL A 227 2.42 16.34 15.81
C VAL A 227 1.46 17.32 16.52
N PRO A 228 0.11 17.14 16.49
CA PRO A 228 -0.82 18.06 17.15
C PRO A 228 -0.81 17.97 18.68
N ARG A 229 -0.43 16.82 19.24
CA ARG A 229 -0.41 16.58 20.70
C ARG A 229 0.72 17.32 21.42
N SER A 230 1.81 17.65 20.71
CA SER A 230 2.95 18.37 21.29
C SER A 230 2.63 19.84 21.59
N ARG A 231 1.77 20.49 20.79
CA ARG A 231 1.46 21.93 20.91
C ARG A 231 0.38 22.24 21.94
N SER A 232 -0.61 21.36 22.14
CA SER A 232 -1.69 21.61 23.11
C SER A 232 -1.26 21.51 24.59
N ARG A 233 0.02 21.20 24.86
CA ARG A 233 0.52 20.85 26.20
C ARG A 233 1.78 21.59 26.64
N ILE A 234 2.23 22.60 25.90
CA ILE A 234 3.25 23.54 26.39
C ILE A 234 2.78 24.25 27.68
N SER A 235 1.50 24.16 28.04
CA SER A 235 0.91 24.72 29.27
C SER A 235 0.82 23.77 30.49
N ASN A 236 0.93 22.43 30.35
CA ASN A 236 0.80 21.52 31.52
C ASN A 236 2.10 20.77 31.82
N LYS A 237 2.86 21.26 32.81
CA LYS A 237 4.04 20.59 33.39
C LYS A 237 3.62 19.36 34.22
N GLY A 238 4.30 18.24 34.01
CA GLY A 238 4.32 17.09 34.93
C GLY A 238 4.03 15.72 34.28
N GLY A 239 5.04 14.86 34.20
CA GLY A 239 4.93 13.42 33.89
C GLY A 239 4.64 13.02 32.43
N SER A 240 3.58 13.56 31.83
CA SER A 240 3.02 13.05 30.57
C SER A 240 3.87 13.38 29.31
N ALA A 241 4.68 14.44 29.35
CA ALA A 241 5.47 14.88 28.19
C ALA A 241 6.62 13.92 27.84
N LYS A 242 7.36 13.43 28.86
CA LYS A 242 8.49 12.51 28.68
C LYS A 242 8.04 11.17 28.10
N GLU A 243 6.88 10.68 28.53
CA GLU A 243 6.36 9.40 28.04
C GLU A 243 5.77 9.50 26.64
N ASN A 244 5.14 10.63 26.30
CA ASN A 244 4.72 10.92 24.93
C ASN A 244 5.90 11.05 23.97
N LEU A 245 7.00 11.67 24.42
CA LEU A 245 8.23 11.75 23.63
C LEU A 245 8.79 10.35 23.38
N LYS A 246 8.86 9.49 24.41
CA LYS A 246 9.27 8.08 24.25
C LYS A 246 8.40 7.33 23.23
N ARG A 247 7.07 7.50 23.29
CA ARG A 247 6.14 6.86 22.34
C ARG A 247 6.36 7.35 20.92
N LEU A 248 6.52 8.66 20.72
CA LEU A 248 6.86 9.23 19.42
C LEU A 248 8.21 8.70 18.90
N SER A 249 9.23 8.67 19.76
CA SER A 249 10.54 8.12 19.41
C SER A 249 10.43 6.66 18.96
N ILE A 250 9.65 5.82 19.66
CA ILE A 250 9.44 4.42 19.27
C ILE A 250 8.67 4.33 17.94
N ALA A 251 7.60 5.11 17.79
CA ALA A 251 6.75 5.13 16.60
C ALA A 251 7.45 5.67 15.35
N VAL A 252 8.58 6.37 15.51
CA VAL A 252 9.44 6.83 14.41
C VAL A 252 10.64 5.90 14.22
N LEU A 253 11.31 5.52 15.31
CA LEU A 253 12.56 4.76 15.25
C LEU A 253 12.34 3.35 14.71
N ILE A 254 11.34 2.61 15.21
CA ILE A 254 11.11 1.22 14.77
C ILE A 254 10.84 1.18 13.27
N PRO A 255 9.86 1.94 12.72
CA PRO A 255 9.64 1.90 11.28
C PRO A 255 10.84 2.38 10.45
N THR A 256 11.59 3.38 10.94
CA THR A 256 12.80 3.86 10.24
C THR A 256 13.88 2.78 10.17
N VAL A 257 14.15 2.11 11.29
CA VAL A 257 15.12 1.01 11.36
C VAL A 257 14.66 -0.17 10.50
N THR A 258 13.38 -0.53 10.54
CA THR A 258 12.82 -1.56 9.66
C THR A 258 13.00 -1.20 8.19
N LEU A 259 12.72 0.05 7.80
CA LEU A 259 12.86 0.50 6.42
C LEU A 259 14.33 0.43 5.96
N ALA A 260 15.25 0.90 6.81
CA ALA A 260 16.69 0.80 6.55
C ALA A 260 17.16 -0.67 6.42
N TYR A 261 16.65 -1.56 7.27
CA TYR A 261 16.90 -3.00 7.18
C TYR A 261 16.41 -3.56 5.85
N VAL A 262 15.13 -3.35 5.51
CA VAL A 262 14.50 -3.85 4.28
C VAL A 262 15.28 -3.42 3.04
N PHE A 263 15.64 -2.13 2.93
CA PHE A 263 16.43 -1.63 1.80
C PHE A 263 17.88 -2.13 1.78
N THR A 264 18.48 -2.37 2.94
CA THR A 264 19.84 -2.92 3.00
C THR A 264 19.86 -4.37 2.52
N VAL A 265 18.88 -5.16 2.94
CA VAL A 265 18.76 -6.56 2.51
C VAL A 265 18.38 -6.65 1.03
N ASP A 266 17.53 -5.75 0.54
CA ASP A 266 17.15 -5.65 -0.86
C ASP A 266 18.36 -5.47 -1.80
N LYS A 267 19.24 -4.52 -1.46
CA LYS A 267 20.50 -4.28 -2.19
C LYS A 267 21.44 -5.49 -2.27
N GLN A 268 21.26 -6.50 -1.42
CA GLN A 268 22.09 -7.71 -1.43
C GLN A 268 21.53 -8.82 -2.32
N ILE A 269 20.30 -8.70 -2.84
CA ILE A 269 19.66 -9.71 -3.70
C ILE A 269 20.56 -10.11 -4.89
N PRO A 270 21.11 -9.17 -5.69
CA PRO A 270 22.01 -9.52 -6.79
C PRO A 270 23.20 -10.39 -6.39
N LYS A 271 23.77 -10.13 -5.21
CA LYS A 271 24.91 -10.87 -4.67
C LYS A 271 24.53 -12.30 -4.30
N TYR A 272 23.40 -12.50 -3.62
CA TYR A 272 22.94 -13.83 -3.21
C TYR A 272 22.36 -14.66 -4.36
N ALA A 273 21.87 -14.00 -5.40
CA ALA A 273 21.35 -14.63 -6.61
C ALA A 273 22.44 -15.08 -7.60
N MET A 274 23.67 -14.57 -7.46
CA MET A 274 24.79 -14.87 -8.35
C MET A 274 25.06 -16.38 -8.58
N PRO A 275 24.94 -17.28 -7.58
CA PRO A 275 25.10 -18.72 -7.81
C PRO A 275 24.09 -19.30 -8.80
N ILE A 276 22.86 -18.75 -8.84
CA ILE A 276 21.81 -19.19 -9.79
C ILE A 276 22.21 -18.79 -11.20
N VAL A 277 22.65 -17.55 -11.40
CA VAL A 277 23.14 -17.05 -12.68
C VAL A 277 24.29 -17.91 -13.21
N LYS A 278 25.28 -18.19 -12.35
CA LYS A 278 26.43 -19.02 -12.71
C LYS A 278 26.01 -20.44 -13.14
N ALA A 279 25.04 -21.02 -12.45
CA ALA A 279 24.52 -22.34 -12.79
C ALA A 279 23.79 -22.35 -14.15
N ILE A 280 23.00 -21.31 -14.44
CA ILE A 280 22.31 -21.14 -15.74
C ILE A 280 23.32 -21.02 -16.88
N GLU A 281 24.36 -20.19 -16.71
CA GLU A 281 25.39 -20.02 -17.73
C GLU A 281 26.24 -21.28 -17.92
N SER A 282 26.54 -22.01 -16.84
CA SER A 282 27.28 -23.28 -16.92
C SER A 282 26.47 -24.34 -17.68
N PHE A 283 25.17 -24.48 -17.36
CA PHE A 283 24.25 -25.36 -18.09
C PHE A 283 24.22 -25.02 -19.59
N ARG A 284 24.12 -23.73 -19.91
CA ARG A 284 24.11 -23.26 -21.30
C ARG A 284 25.42 -23.59 -22.02
N ALA A 285 26.56 -23.43 -21.35
CA ALA A 285 27.87 -23.71 -21.93
C ALA A 285 28.06 -25.20 -22.25
N GLU A 286 27.49 -26.09 -21.44
CA GLU A 286 27.59 -27.54 -21.63
C GLU A 286 26.54 -28.10 -22.61
N GLU A 287 25.28 -27.67 -22.50
CA GLU A 287 24.15 -28.22 -23.26
C GLU A 287 23.80 -27.43 -24.53
N GLY A 288 24.42 -26.25 -24.72
CA GLY A 288 24.21 -25.38 -25.88
C GLY A 288 22.88 -24.61 -25.88
N HIS A 289 22.04 -24.77 -24.86
CA HIS A 289 20.78 -24.04 -24.69
C HIS A 289 20.53 -23.68 -23.22
N TYR A 290 19.67 -22.69 -22.95
CA TYR A 290 19.27 -22.36 -21.59
C TYR A 290 18.40 -23.47 -20.97
N PRO A 291 18.47 -23.68 -19.65
CA PRO A 291 17.63 -24.67 -18.98
C PRO A 291 16.15 -24.25 -19.09
N PRO A 292 15.21 -25.18 -19.31
CA PRO A 292 13.79 -24.84 -19.43
C PRO A 292 13.18 -24.38 -18.10
N THR A 293 13.70 -24.88 -16.97
CA THR A 293 13.26 -24.54 -15.61
C THR A 293 14.45 -24.49 -14.65
N LEU A 294 14.28 -23.86 -13.48
CA LEU A 294 15.33 -23.86 -12.44
C LEU A 294 15.56 -25.25 -11.83
N GLU A 295 14.57 -26.14 -11.86
CA GLU A 295 14.75 -27.52 -11.37
C GLU A 295 15.68 -28.32 -12.29
N ALA A 296 15.77 -27.99 -13.58
CA ALA A 296 16.70 -28.64 -14.50
C ALA A 296 18.19 -28.39 -14.14
N LEU A 297 18.47 -27.38 -13.32
CA LEU A 297 19.82 -27.12 -12.80
C LEU A 297 20.21 -28.11 -11.69
N ARG A 298 19.26 -28.88 -11.15
CA ARG A 298 19.49 -29.75 -10.00
C ARG A 298 19.62 -31.22 -10.41
N PRO A 299 20.47 -32.00 -9.71
CA PRO A 299 21.46 -31.57 -8.73
C PRO A 299 22.79 -31.09 -9.37
N GLY A 300 22.95 -31.22 -10.70
CA GLY A 300 24.24 -31.12 -11.38
C GLY A 300 24.93 -29.75 -11.29
N TYR A 301 24.16 -28.67 -11.45
CA TYR A 301 24.68 -27.29 -11.45
C TYR A 301 24.35 -26.54 -10.15
N LEU A 302 23.30 -26.98 -9.44
CA LEU A 302 22.89 -26.48 -8.13
C LEU A 302 22.48 -27.65 -7.22
N VAL A 303 23.10 -27.73 -6.04
CA VAL A 303 22.66 -28.68 -4.99
C VAL A 303 21.27 -28.30 -4.47
N LYS A 304 21.06 -27.01 -4.22
CA LYS A 304 19.79 -26.41 -3.84
C LYS A 304 19.72 -24.97 -4.33
N VAL A 305 18.52 -24.46 -4.55
CA VAL A 305 18.31 -23.04 -4.82
C VAL A 305 18.72 -22.23 -3.57
N PRO A 306 19.65 -21.28 -3.67
CA PRO A 306 20.09 -20.48 -2.53
C PRO A 306 18.99 -19.53 -2.07
N SER A 307 19.00 -19.20 -0.78
CA SER A 307 18.22 -18.07 -0.27
C SER A 307 18.78 -16.79 -0.88
N VAL A 308 17.93 -16.05 -1.60
CA VAL A 308 18.29 -14.81 -2.29
C VAL A 308 18.14 -13.60 -1.39
N ARG A 309 17.55 -13.78 -0.20
CA ARG A 309 17.30 -12.69 0.74
C ARG A 309 17.39 -13.13 2.20
N ALA A 310 17.83 -12.22 3.07
CA ALA A 310 17.77 -12.41 4.53
C ALA A 310 16.36 -12.13 5.09
N THR A 311 15.37 -12.92 4.65
CA THR A 311 13.99 -12.90 5.14
C THR A 311 13.52 -14.32 5.45
N VAL A 312 12.52 -14.47 6.33
CA VAL A 312 11.98 -15.79 6.68
C VAL A 312 11.32 -16.43 5.46
N PHE A 313 10.47 -15.67 4.76
CA PHE A 313 9.87 -16.10 3.51
C PHE A 313 10.68 -15.55 2.33
N GLN A 314 11.13 -16.46 1.47
CA GLN A 314 11.94 -16.11 0.30
C GLN A 314 11.04 -15.64 -0.84
N PRO A 315 11.38 -14.53 -1.52
CA PRO A 315 10.62 -14.09 -2.69
C PRO A 315 10.65 -15.18 -3.78
N GLN A 316 9.57 -15.30 -4.53
CA GLN A 316 9.49 -16.27 -5.62
C GLN A 316 10.42 -15.85 -6.76
N ILE A 317 11.42 -16.69 -7.05
CA ILE A 317 12.34 -16.50 -8.17
C ILE A 317 11.57 -16.81 -9.45
N ARG A 318 11.44 -15.81 -10.33
CA ARG A 318 10.76 -15.94 -11.61
C ARG A 318 11.79 -16.26 -12.67
N TYR A 319 11.72 -17.46 -13.23
CA TYR A 319 12.57 -17.87 -14.34
C TYR A 319 11.73 -18.46 -15.45
N ARG A 320 11.98 -18.02 -16.69
CA ARG A 320 11.35 -18.57 -17.90
C ARG A 320 12.28 -18.39 -19.09
N VAL A 321 12.09 -19.19 -20.12
CA VAL A 321 12.77 -19.01 -21.41
C VAL A 321 11.71 -18.79 -22.47
N THR A 322 11.84 -17.72 -23.25
CA THR A 322 10.92 -17.39 -24.36
C THR A 322 11.75 -17.12 -25.60
N ASP A 323 11.49 -17.85 -26.69
CA ASP A 323 12.24 -17.76 -27.95
C ASP A 323 13.77 -17.88 -27.76
N GLY A 324 14.19 -18.79 -26.88
CA GLY A 324 15.60 -19.02 -26.54
C GLY A 324 16.24 -17.92 -25.68
N LYS A 325 15.50 -16.89 -25.27
CA LYS A 325 15.97 -15.85 -24.37
C LYS A 325 15.58 -16.15 -22.92
N PRO A 326 16.54 -16.22 -21.99
CA PRO A 326 16.25 -16.43 -20.58
C PRO A 326 15.73 -15.13 -19.96
N TYR A 327 14.82 -15.29 -19.01
CA TYR A 327 14.35 -14.24 -18.13
C TYR A 327 14.53 -14.72 -16.71
N LEU A 328 15.24 -13.94 -15.90
CA LEU A 328 15.45 -14.20 -14.47
C LEU A 328 15.15 -12.93 -13.69
N ALA A 329 14.10 -12.96 -12.87
CA ALA A 329 13.75 -11.86 -11.99
C ALA A 329 13.52 -12.34 -10.55
N ILE A 330 13.99 -11.54 -9.60
CA ILE A 330 13.85 -11.78 -8.17
C ILE A 330 13.15 -10.57 -7.54
N PRO A 331 11.90 -10.74 -7.07
CA PRO A 331 11.15 -9.69 -6.41
C PRO A 331 11.83 -9.15 -5.14
N SER A 332 11.61 -7.86 -4.89
CA SER A 332 12.16 -7.11 -3.76
C SER A 332 11.45 -7.40 -2.44
N ALA A 333 10.40 -8.23 -2.43
CA ALA A 333 9.75 -8.81 -1.24
C ALA A 333 8.91 -10.05 -1.59
N TYR A 334 8.56 -10.84 -0.57
CA TYR A 334 7.63 -11.96 -0.74
C TYR A 334 6.25 -11.45 -1.15
N GLY A 335 5.75 -11.93 -2.29
CA GLY A 335 4.49 -11.44 -2.86
C GLY A 335 4.60 -10.03 -3.47
N ASP A 336 5.82 -9.51 -3.66
CA ASP A 336 6.03 -8.23 -4.33
C ASP A 336 5.82 -8.37 -5.83
N ALA A 337 4.92 -7.56 -6.35
CA ALA A 337 4.63 -7.47 -7.78
C ALA A 337 5.30 -6.26 -8.44
N PHE A 338 5.87 -5.35 -7.64
CA PHE A 338 6.17 -3.99 -8.07
C PHE A 338 7.64 -3.75 -8.31
N ALA A 339 8.51 -4.18 -7.38
CA ALA A 339 9.95 -4.01 -7.52
C ALA A 339 10.65 -5.37 -7.68
N ALA A 340 11.56 -5.49 -8.63
CA ALA A 340 12.34 -6.71 -8.84
C ALA A 340 13.75 -6.42 -9.37
N HIS A 341 14.68 -7.31 -9.04
CA HIS A 341 15.98 -7.38 -9.68
C HIS A 341 15.90 -8.36 -10.85
N GLU A 342 16.11 -7.87 -12.07
CA GLU A 342 16.20 -8.68 -13.28
C GLU A 342 17.66 -8.84 -13.71
N TYR A 343 18.02 -10.03 -14.16
CA TYR A 343 19.36 -10.27 -14.70
C TYR A 343 19.33 -10.23 -16.23
N ASP A 344 20.11 -9.31 -16.81
CA ASP A 344 20.37 -9.25 -18.24
C ASP A 344 21.56 -10.17 -18.57
N PHE A 345 21.26 -11.32 -19.15
CA PHE A 345 22.25 -12.31 -19.59
C PHE A 345 23.11 -11.83 -20.76
N SER A 346 22.66 -10.84 -21.54
CA SER A 346 23.46 -10.27 -22.62
C SER A 346 24.47 -9.23 -22.12
N ALA A 347 24.06 -8.41 -21.14
CA ALA A 347 24.90 -7.38 -20.53
C ALA A 347 25.72 -7.88 -19.33
N ASN A 348 25.46 -9.11 -18.86
CA ASN A 348 26.01 -9.67 -17.62
C ASN A 348 25.83 -8.74 -16.40
N ALA A 349 24.65 -8.13 -16.30
CA ALA A 349 24.35 -7.12 -15.31
C ALA A 349 22.96 -7.31 -14.69
N TRP A 350 22.84 -6.95 -13.42
CA TRP A 350 21.54 -6.84 -12.77
C TRP A 350 20.95 -5.45 -13.03
N VAL A 351 19.72 -5.43 -13.52
CA VAL A 351 18.89 -4.24 -13.64
C VAL A 351 17.86 -4.26 -12.51
N HIS A 352 17.71 -3.15 -11.79
CA HIS A 352 16.72 -3.03 -10.73
C HIS A 352 15.58 -2.16 -11.23
N TYR A 353 14.39 -2.76 -11.30
CA TYR A 353 13.15 -2.09 -11.63
C TYR A 353 12.40 -1.79 -10.31
N GLN A 354 12.04 -0.52 -10.08
CA GLN A 354 11.48 -0.02 -8.81
C GLN A 354 10.03 0.41 -8.91
#